data_AF-A0A353P9V6-F1
#
_entry.id   AF-A0A353P9V6-F1
#
_cell.length_a   1.000
_cell.length_b   1.000
_cell.length_c   1.000
_cell.angle_alpha   90.00
_cell.angle_beta   90.00
_cell.angle_gamma   90.00
#
_symmetry.space_group_name_H-M   'P 1'
#
loop_
_entity.id
_entity.type
_entity.pdbx_description
1 polymer ?
#
loop_
_entity_poly.entity_id
_entity_poly.type
_entity_poly.pdbx_seq_one_letter_code
_entity_poly.pdbx_strand_id
1 'polypeptide(L)'
;CFAVEGESWMDREWGTSALGPERSGWDWFGLQLDDGSELMFCRIRRRDGAPNPFDYGLWVDPNGKSQLLAASDVRLRETSHWRSPHTGIRYPAGWALSLPARNLRLELRP
;
A
#
# COMPACT_ATOMS: atom_id res chain seq x y z
N CYS A 1 34.53 -5.71 -1.57
CA CYS A 1 33.10 -6.06 -1.71
C CYS A 1 32.53 -6.21 -0.31
N PHE A 2 31.37 -5.63 -0.04
CA PHE A 2 30.69 -5.80 1.24
C PHE A 2 29.57 -6.84 1.04
N ALA A 3 29.53 -7.86 1.90
CA ALA A 3 28.44 -8.82 1.90
C ALA A 3 27.20 -8.19 2.57
N VAL A 4 26.04 -8.38 1.97
CA VAL A 4 24.75 -7.90 2.48
C VAL A 4 23.70 -9.00 2.36
N GLU A 5 22.74 -8.99 3.28
CA GLU A 5 21.59 -9.89 3.32
C GLU A 5 20.32 -9.09 3.60
N GLY A 6 19.16 -9.65 3.26
CA GLY A 6 17.87 -9.02 3.47
C GLY A 6 16.73 -9.74 2.78
N GLU A 7 15.51 -9.28 3.05
CA GLU A 7 14.29 -9.75 2.42
C GLU A 7 13.89 -8.84 1.26
N SER A 8 13.16 -9.38 0.29
CA SER A 8 12.73 -8.65 -0.90
C SER A 8 11.35 -9.08 -1.35
N TRP A 9 10.60 -8.13 -1.91
CA TRP A 9 9.31 -8.37 -2.53
C TRP A 9 9.41 -8.36 -4.06
N MET A 10 8.74 -9.28 -4.73
CA MET A 10 8.55 -9.27 -6.19
C MET A 10 7.06 -9.16 -6.52
N ASP A 11 6.69 -8.11 -7.23
CA ASP A 11 5.36 -7.98 -7.84
C ASP A 11 5.43 -8.26 -9.35
N ARG A 12 4.39 -8.88 -9.92
CA ARG A 12 4.29 -9.17 -11.36
C ARG A 12 2.89 -8.86 -11.85
N GLU A 13 2.78 -7.75 -12.59
CA GLU A 13 1.53 -7.26 -13.18
C GLU A 13 1.65 -7.18 -14.71
N TRP A 14 0.59 -7.53 -15.42
CA TRP A 14 0.46 -7.33 -16.87
C TRP A 14 -0.96 -6.88 -17.21
N GLY A 15 -1.09 -5.93 -18.13
CA GLY A 15 -2.39 -5.41 -18.56
C GLY A 15 -2.26 -4.52 -19.80
N THR A 16 -3.37 -4.34 -20.52
CA THR A 16 -3.44 -3.54 -21.76
C THR A 16 -4.07 -2.17 -21.56
N SER A 17 -4.53 -1.85 -20.34
CA SER A 17 -5.23 -0.60 -20.02
C SER A 17 -4.39 0.25 -19.07
N ALA A 18 -4.04 1.45 -19.52
CA ALA A 18 -3.53 2.50 -18.64
C ALA A 18 -4.60 2.88 -17.61
N LEU A 19 -4.17 3.42 -16.46
CA LEU A 19 -5.10 4.01 -15.49
C LEU A 19 -5.99 5.04 -16.21
N GLY A 20 -7.31 4.87 -16.13
CA GLY A 20 -8.26 5.77 -16.78
C GLY A 20 -8.07 7.24 -16.35
N PRO A 21 -8.53 8.20 -17.15
CA PRO A 21 -8.22 9.64 -16.99
C PRO A 21 -8.62 10.25 -15.64
N GLU A 22 -9.61 9.63 -14.98
CA GLU A 22 -10.13 10.02 -13.66
C GLU A 22 -9.17 9.70 -12.49
N ARG A 23 -8.15 8.88 -12.73
CA ARG A 23 -7.19 8.41 -11.73
C ARG A 23 -5.95 9.30 -11.75
N SER A 24 -5.56 9.81 -10.58
CA SER A 24 -4.38 10.69 -10.43
C SER A 24 -3.10 9.92 -10.08
N GLY A 25 -3.22 8.65 -9.70
CA GLY A 25 -2.11 7.75 -9.38
C GLY A 25 -2.53 6.69 -8.37
N TRP A 26 -1.55 6.05 -7.72
CA TRP A 26 -1.81 5.06 -6.67
C TRP A 26 -0.78 5.13 -5.53
N ASP A 27 -1.16 4.61 -4.37
CA ASP A 27 -0.29 4.29 -3.24
C ASP A 27 -0.24 2.77 -3.13
N TRP A 28 0.95 2.17 -3.21
CA TRP A 28 1.16 0.73 -3.13
C TRP A 28 2.03 0.39 -1.93
N PHE A 29 1.64 -0.65 -1.20
CA PHE A 29 2.32 -1.15 -0.02
C PHE A 29 2.49 -2.66 -0.16
N GLY A 30 3.72 -3.14 0.04
CA GLY A 30 4.05 -4.55 0.23
C GLY A 30 4.81 -4.67 1.54
N LEU A 31 4.21 -5.32 2.53
CA LEU A 31 4.71 -5.39 3.90
C LEU A 31 4.92 -6.84 4.27
N GLN A 32 6.14 -7.16 4.71
CA GLN A 32 6.49 -8.43 5.35
C GLN A 32 6.58 -8.16 6.84
N LEU A 33 5.74 -8.81 7.64
CA LEU A 33 5.64 -8.57 9.08
C LEU A 33 6.46 -9.62 9.85
N ASP A 34 6.93 -9.24 11.04
CA ASP A 34 7.80 -10.08 11.88
C ASP A 34 7.16 -11.44 12.29
N ASP A 35 5.84 -11.55 12.26
CA ASP A 35 5.12 -12.79 12.55
C ASP A 35 5.03 -13.74 11.34
N GLY A 36 5.63 -13.37 10.20
CA GLY A 36 5.60 -14.11 8.94
C GLY A 36 4.37 -13.84 8.08
N SER A 37 3.48 -12.95 8.50
CA SER A 37 2.35 -12.53 7.66
C SER A 37 2.76 -11.45 6.66
N GLU A 38 2.04 -11.39 5.55
CA GLU A 38 2.28 -10.42 4.48
C GLU A 38 1.02 -9.63 4.15
N LEU A 39 1.19 -8.34 3.88
CA LEU A 39 0.13 -7.45 3.43
C LEU A 39 0.56 -6.73 2.16
N MET A 40 -0.17 -6.98 1.07
CA MET A 40 -0.17 -6.12 -0.10
C MET A 40 -1.44 -5.25 -0.10
N PHE A 41 -1.30 -3.95 -0.31
CA PHE A 41 -2.45 -3.05 -0.46
C PHE A 41 -2.16 -1.96 -1.49
N CYS A 42 -3.13 -1.71 -2.36
CA CYS A 42 -3.09 -0.66 -3.35
C CYS A 42 -4.31 0.25 -3.21
N ARG A 43 -4.06 1.54 -3.00
CA ARG A 43 -5.08 2.60 -3.06
C ARG A 43 -4.97 3.34 -4.39
N ILE A 44 -6.06 3.42 -5.14
CA ILE A 44 -6.12 4.18 -6.38
C ILE A 44 -6.66 5.59 -6.10
N ARG A 45 -5.81 6.60 -6.20
CA ARG A 45 -6.21 8.00 -5.98
C ARG A 45 -7.06 8.50 -7.14
N ARG A 46 -8.23 9.05 -6.82
CA ARG A 46 -9.09 9.77 -7.77
C ARG A 46 -8.72 11.25 -7.77
N ARG A 47 -8.93 11.94 -8.90
CA ARG A 47 -8.71 13.39 -9.01
C ARG A 47 -9.62 14.21 -8.10
N ASP A 48 -10.83 13.73 -7.85
CA ASP A 48 -11.83 14.36 -6.97
C ASP A 48 -11.61 14.07 -5.47
N GLY A 49 -10.59 13.26 -5.14
CA GLY A 49 -10.28 12.87 -3.75
C GLY A 49 -11.29 11.92 -3.12
N ALA A 50 -12.30 11.44 -3.87
CA ALA A 50 -13.28 10.49 -3.34
C ALA A 50 -12.64 9.11 -3.14
N PRO A 51 -13.18 8.28 -2.23
CA PRO A 51 -12.81 6.88 -2.12
C PRO A 51 -13.00 6.16 -3.46
N ASN A 52 -12.11 5.21 -3.74
CA ASN A 52 -12.13 4.43 -4.96
C ASN A 52 -12.60 3.01 -4.65
N PRO A 53 -13.68 2.51 -5.28
CA PRO A 53 -14.11 1.12 -5.08
C PRO A 53 -13.09 0.10 -5.62
N PHE A 54 -12.10 0.55 -6.40
CA PHE A 54 -11.03 -0.29 -6.94
C PHE A 54 -9.78 -0.34 -6.06
N ASP A 55 -9.83 0.14 -4.81
CA ASP A 55 -8.79 -0.19 -3.83
C ASP A 55 -8.81 -1.71 -3.60
N TYR A 56 -7.64 -2.33 -3.61
CA TYR A 56 -7.52 -3.79 -3.47
C TYR A 56 -6.35 -4.15 -2.56
N GLY A 57 -6.47 -5.30 -1.87
CA GLY A 57 -5.39 -5.82 -1.07
C GLY A 57 -5.43 -7.34 -0.95
N LEU A 58 -4.33 -7.88 -0.45
CA LEU A 58 -4.13 -9.29 -0.18
C LEU A 58 -3.45 -9.41 1.19
N TRP A 59 -4.08 -10.17 2.07
CA TRP A 59 -3.45 -10.64 3.30
C TRP A 59 -2.99 -12.08 3.12
N VAL A 60 -1.79 -12.40 3.55
CA VAL A 60 -1.28 -13.77 3.64
C VAL A 60 -0.93 -14.04 5.09
N ASP A 61 -1.53 -15.06 5.69
CA ASP A 61 -1.19 -15.46 7.06
C ASP A 61 0.17 -16.20 7.12
N PRO A 62 0.75 -16.42 8.32
CA PRO A 62 2.04 -17.10 8.45
C PRO A 62 2.08 -18.55 7.93
N ASN A 63 0.92 -19.16 7.65
CA ASN A 63 0.82 -20.50 7.05
C ASN A 63 0.67 -20.44 5.52
N GLY A 64 0.78 -19.25 4.91
CA GLY A 64 0.62 -19.03 3.48
C GLY A 64 -0.83 -18.96 3.01
N LYS A 65 -1.82 -18.94 3.92
CA LYS A 65 -3.23 -18.83 3.52
C LYS A 65 -3.54 -17.39 3.16
N SER A 66 -3.99 -17.20 1.92
CA SER A 66 -4.33 -15.88 1.40
C SER A 66 -5.81 -15.52 1.57
N GLN A 67 -6.06 -14.22 1.78
CA GLN A 67 -7.39 -13.62 1.81
C GLN A 67 -7.36 -12.30 1.05
N LEU A 68 -8.24 -12.16 0.06
CA LEU A 68 -8.49 -10.88 -0.60
C LEU A 68 -9.14 -9.89 0.38
N LEU A 69 -8.67 -8.64 0.33
CA LEU A 69 -9.20 -7.52 1.11
C LEU A 69 -9.95 -6.59 0.18
N ALA A 70 -11.20 -6.28 0.53
CA ALA A 70 -11.96 -5.23 -0.11
C ALA A 70 -11.50 -3.85 0.38
N ALA A 71 -11.81 -2.80 -0.37
CA ALA A 71 -11.55 -1.41 0.02
C ALA A 71 -12.06 -1.07 1.44
N SER A 72 -13.20 -1.66 1.86
CA SER A 72 -13.80 -1.45 3.19
C SER A 72 -13.03 -2.12 4.34
N ASP A 73 -12.19 -3.10 4.04
CA ASP A 73 -11.45 -3.87 5.05
C ASP A 73 -10.20 -3.11 5.54
N VAL A 74 -9.73 -2.14 4.76
CA VAL A 74 -8.51 -1.40 5.00
C VAL A 74 -8.82 0.06 5.30
N ARG A 75 -8.36 0.55 6.46
CA ARG A 75 -8.38 1.98 6.76
C ARG A 75 -6.97 2.52 6.63
N LEU A 76 -6.74 3.39 5.65
CA LEU A 76 -5.47 4.06 5.41
C LEU A 76 -5.64 5.57 5.52
N ARG A 77 -4.84 6.21 6.38
CA ARG A 77 -4.79 7.66 6.60
C ARG A 77 -3.36 8.16 6.49
N GLU A 78 -3.15 9.23 5.73
CA GLU A 78 -1.87 9.94 5.68
C GLU A 78 -1.58 10.62 7.03
N THR A 79 -0.37 10.46 7.57
CA THR A 79 0.04 11.04 8.86
C THR A 79 1.09 12.13 8.71
N SER A 80 1.82 12.14 7.60
CA SER A 80 2.84 13.15 7.30
C SER A 80 3.04 13.30 5.79
N HIS A 81 3.76 14.36 5.42
CA HIS A 81 4.05 14.67 4.02
C HIS A 81 5.45 15.24 3.87
N TRP A 82 6.07 14.92 2.75
CA TRP A 82 7.32 15.50 2.32
C TRP A 82 7.11 16.30 1.04
N ARG A 83 7.77 17.45 0.92
CA ARG A 83 7.75 18.29 -0.28
C ARG A 83 9.10 18.22 -0.96
N SER A 84 9.10 17.83 -2.23
CA SER A 84 10.32 17.82 -3.04
C SER A 84 10.85 19.25 -3.20
N PRO A 85 12.12 19.52 -2.82
CA PRO A 85 12.73 20.82 -3.06
C PRO A 85 13.03 21.05 -4.55
N HIS A 86 13.06 19.99 -5.37
CA HIS A 86 13.38 20.07 -6.80
C HIS A 86 12.14 20.27 -7.68
N THR A 87 11.02 19.63 -7.34
CA THR A 87 9.79 19.66 -8.15
C THR A 87 8.64 20.41 -7.48
N GLY A 88 8.75 20.71 -6.18
CA GLY A 88 7.67 21.30 -5.38
C GLY A 88 6.50 20.35 -5.09
N ILE A 89 6.50 19.14 -5.64
CA ILE A 89 5.44 18.14 -5.45
C ILE A 89 5.42 17.69 -3.99
N ARG A 90 4.23 17.58 -3.42
CA ARG A 90 3.98 17.12 -2.06
C ARG A 90 3.53 15.66 -2.09
N TYR A 91 4.32 14.79 -1.47
CA TYR A 91 4.05 13.36 -1.35
C TYR A 91 3.62 13.02 0.08
N PRO A 92 2.65 12.12 0.28
CA PRO A 92 2.48 11.46 1.56
C PRO A 92 3.78 10.73 1.92
N ALA A 93 4.21 10.87 3.17
CA ALA A 93 5.49 10.37 3.67
C ALA A 93 5.32 9.74 5.06
N GLY A 94 4.16 9.14 5.29
CA GLY A 94 3.76 8.54 6.54
C GLY A 94 2.30 8.15 6.50
N TRP A 95 1.97 6.97 7.02
CA TRP A 95 0.62 6.45 7.00
C TRP A 95 0.27 5.70 8.29
N ALA A 96 -1.00 5.81 8.69
CA ALA A 96 -1.62 4.89 9.63
C ALA A 96 -2.51 3.94 8.85
N LEU A 97 -2.15 2.65 8.83
CA LEU A 97 -2.90 1.58 8.17
C LEU A 97 -3.52 0.68 9.25
N SER A 98 -4.78 0.27 9.08
CA SER A 98 -5.38 -0.73 9.96
C SER A 98 -6.30 -1.69 9.23
N LEU A 99 -6.32 -2.93 9.73
CA LEU A 99 -7.25 -3.99 9.35
C LEU A 99 -8.11 -4.32 10.57
N PRO A 100 -9.29 -3.69 10.74
CA PRO A 100 -10.09 -3.80 11.97
C PRO A 100 -10.48 -5.24 12.31
N ALA A 101 -10.83 -6.05 11.31
CA ALA A 101 -11.20 -7.46 11.49
C ALA A 101 -10.06 -8.33 12.05
N ARG A 102 -8.81 -7.83 11.98
CA ARG A 102 -7.60 -8.51 12.49
C ARG A 102 -7.01 -7.84 13.72
N ASN A 103 -7.64 -6.77 14.22
CA ASN A 103 -7.08 -5.91 15.27
C ASN A 103 -5.64 -5.43 14.95
N LEU A 104 -5.31 -5.30 13.66
CA LEU A 104 -3.99 -4.88 13.21
C LEU A 104 -3.97 -3.37 13.01
N ARG A 105 -2.94 -2.72 13.57
CA ARG A 105 -2.64 -1.30 13.37
C ARG A 105 -1.16 -1.16 13.06
N LEU A 106 -0.85 -0.52 11.94
CA LEU A 106 0.50 -0.29 11.45
C LEU A 106 0.73 1.21 11.31
N GLU A 107 1.92 1.64 11.70
CA GLU A 107 2.44 2.97 11.39
C GLU A 107 3.55 2.80 10.35
N LEU A 108 3.34 3.35 9.16
CA LEU A 108 4.26 3.28 8.05
C LEU A 108 5.06 4.57 7.99
N ARG A 109 6.39 4.46 8.01
CA ARG A 109 7.33 5.58 7.97
C ARG A 109 8.40 5.33 6.90
N PRO A 110 8.87 6.38 6.18
CA PRO A 110 10.01 6.30 5.28
C PRO A 110 11.33 6.04 6.01
#